data_AF-A0A9E5Z4X3-F1
#
_entry.id   AF-A0A9E5Z4X3-F1
#
_cell.length_a   1.000
_cell.length_b   1.000
_cell.length_c   1.000
_cell.angle_alpha   90.00
_cell.angle_beta   90.00
_cell.angle_gamma   90.00
#
_symmetry.space_group_name_H-M   'P 1'
#
loop_
_entity.id
_entity.type
_entity.pdbx_description
1 polymer ?
#
loop_
_entity_poly.entity_id
_entity_poly.type
_entity_poly.pdbx_seq_one_letter_code
_entity_poly.pdbx_strand_id
1 'polypeptide(L)' 'EDAKVRRALLNDYDIEIGGGLGEFAGKAWRVGLMGESARERNVFALLSALETILSKEGYEVAFGASLSAAQRAIATFDD' A
#
# COMPACT_ATOMS: atom_id res chain seq x y z
N GLU A 1 -5.60 -13.28 -4.98
CA GLU A 1 -5.99 -13.56 -3.57
C GLU A 1 -5.28 -12.58 -2.64
N ASP A 2 -5.96 -12.04 -1.62
CA ASP A 2 -5.41 -11.00 -0.74
C ASP A 2 -4.10 -11.43 -0.06
N ALA A 3 -4.03 -12.67 0.42
CA ALA A 3 -2.95 -13.18 1.26
C ALA A 3 -1.60 -13.20 0.52
N LYS A 4 -1.62 -13.39 -0.81
CA LYS A 4 -0.42 -13.43 -1.64
C LYS A 4 0.27 -12.06 -1.65
N VAL A 5 -0.49 -10.99 -1.89
CA VAL A 5 0.04 -9.61 -1.90
C VAL A 5 0.52 -9.22 -0.50
N ARG A 6 -0.25 -9.53 0.55
CA ARG A 6 0.18 -9.23 1.94
C ARG A 6 1.47 -9.96 2.33
N ARG A 7 1.64 -11.20 1.88
CA ARG A 7 2.86 -11.98 2.13
C ARG A 7 4.05 -11.43 1.35
N ALA A 8 3.86 -10.98 0.11
CA ALA A 8 4.92 -10.33 -0.67
C ALA A 8 5.35 -9.00 -0.04
N LEU A 9 4.40 -8.17 0.43
CA LEU A 9 4.72 -6.94 1.16
C LEU A 9 5.58 -7.21 2.40
N LEU A 10 5.21 -8.23 3.19
CA LEU A 10 5.97 -8.57 4.40
C LEU A 10 7.35 -9.14 4.07
N ASN A 11 7.43 -10.12 3.16
CA ASN A 11 8.67 -10.85 2.91
C ASN A 11 9.69 -10.04 2.10
N ASP A 12 9.24 -9.25 1.12
CA ASP A 12 10.12 -8.59 0.17
C ASP A 12 10.42 -7.14 0.56
N TYR A 13 9.56 -6.52 1.38
CA TYR A 13 9.63 -5.10 1.72
C TYR A 13 9.55 -4.81 3.23
N ASP A 14 9.38 -5.83 4.09
CA ASP A 14 9.19 -5.68 5.54
C ASP A 14 7.97 -4.80 5.91
N ILE A 15 6.91 -4.89 5.09
CA ILE A 15 5.68 -4.11 5.28
C ILE A 15 4.51 -5.03 5.62
N GLU A 16 3.97 -4.86 6.82
CA GLU A 16 2.76 -5.57 7.23
C GLU A 16 1.49 -4.74 6.98
N ILE A 17 0.49 -5.37 6.36
CA ILE A 17 -0.88 -4.83 6.27
C ILE A 17 -1.91 -5.87 6.72
N GLY A 18 -3.03 -5.39 7.24
CA GLY A 18 -4.12 -6.24 7.70
C GLY A 18 -4.96 -6.77 6.54
N GLY A 19 -5.40 -8.02 6.63
CA GLY A 19 -6.51 -8.51 5.79
C GLY A 19 -7.86 -7.97 6.26
N GLY A 20 -8.86 -7.99 5.38
CA GLY A 20 -10.25 -7.75 5.73
C GLY A 20 -10.78 -8.78 6.74
N LEU A 21 -11.84 -8.41 7.47
CA LEU A 21 -12.46 -9.24 8.51
C LEU A 21 -13.93 -9.50 8.15
N GLY A 22 -14.50 -10.59 8.70
CA GLY A 22 -15.91 -10.95 8.47
C GLY A 22 -16.22 -11.09 6.98
N GLU A 23 -17.24 -10.38 6.51
CA GLU A 23 -17.67 -10.37 5.11
C GLU A 23 -16.60 -9.88 4.11
N PHE A 24 -15.60 -9.13 4.60
CA PHE A 24 -14.48 -8.57 3.83
C PHE A 24 -13.22 -9.44 3.85
N ALA A 25 -13.23 -10.59 4.55
CA ALA A 25 -12.12 -11.53 4.54
C ALA A 25 -11.82 -11.98 3.10
N GLY A 26 -10.56 -11.84 2.66
CA GLY A 26 -10.16 -12.15 1.29
C GLY A 26 -10.46 -11.07 0.23
N LYS A 27 -11.20 -10.02 0.60
CA LYS A 27 -11.73 -9.02 -0.36
C LYS A 27 -11.18 -7.60 -0.17
N ALA A 28 -10.68 -7.29 1.01
CA ALA A 28 -10.16 -5.97 1.33
C ALA A 28 -8.83 -6.06 2.09
N TRP A 29 -8.08 -4.96 2.03
CA TRP A 29 -6.91 -4.73 2.86
C TRP A 29 -7.18 -3.57 3.82
N ARG A 30 -6.48 -3.58 4.96
CA ARG A 30 -6.48 -2.52 5.95
C ARG A 30 -5.06 -1.99 6.08
N VAL A 31 -4.87 -0.72 5.75
CA VAL A 31 -3.61 -0.01 5.90
C VAL A 31 -3.70 0.86 7.14
N GLY A 32 -2.88 0.56 8.15
CA GLY A 32 -2.87 1.29 9.42
C GLY A 32 -1.92 2.49 9.38
N LEU A 33 -2.48 3.70 9.45
CA LEU A 33 -1.73 4.94 9.62
C LEU A 33 -1.96 5.48 11.04
N MET A 34 -1.12 5.05 11.99
CA MET A 34 -1.28 5.36 13.41
C MET A 34 0.08 5.60 14.07
N GLY A 35 0.20 6.70 14.82
CA GLY A 35 1.41 7.02 15.59
C GLY A 35 2.68 7.01 14.72
N GLU A 36 3.66 6.20 15.11
CA GLU A 36 4.95 6.08 14.41
C GLU A 36 4.82 5.61 12.95
N SER A 37 3.77 4.86 12.61
CA SER A 37 3.54 4.40 11.23
C SER A 37 3.00 5.51 10.31
N ALA A 38 2.39 6.55 10.88
CA ALA A 38 1.80 7.68 10.15
C ALA A 38 2.88 8.69 9.70
N ARG A 39 3.79 8.24 8.85
CA ARG A 39 4.88 9.05 8.28
C ARG A 39 4.90 8.89 6.78
N GLU A 40 5.14 9.97 6.06
CA GLU A 40 5.15 10.00 4.59
C GLU A 40 6.05 8.92 4.00
N ARG A 41 7.24 8.72 4.56
CA ARG A 41 8.18 7.67 4.11
C ARG A 41 7.54 6.28 4.07
N ASN A 42 6.69 5.95 5.04
CA ASN A 42 6.05 4.63 5.13
C ASN A 42 4.93 4.53 4.09
N VAL A 43 4.20 5.63 3.86
CA VAL A 43 3.18 5.72 2.81
C VAL A 43 3.82 5.53 1.43
N PHE A 44 4.89 6.26 1.13
CA PHE A 44 5.61 6.14 -0.14
C PHE A 44 6.21 4.74 -0.33
N ALA A 45 6.78 4.15 0.72
CA ALA A 45 7.30 2.78 0.66
C ALA A 45 6.20 1.76 0.34
N LEU A 46 5.07 1.84 1.02
CA LEU A 46 3.92 0.96 0.77
C LEU A 46 3.37 1.11 -0.65
N LEU A 47 3.18 2.35 -1.13
CA LEU A 47 2.64 2.62 -2.46
C LEU A 47 3.58 2.10 -3.56
N SER A 48 4.88 2.34 -3.44
CA SER A 48 5.89 1.83 -4.37
C SER A 48 5.94 0.30 -4.41
N ALA A 49 5.91 -0.33 -3.23
CA ALA A 49 5.88 -1.80 -3.12
C ALA A 49 4.61 -2.39 -3.75
N LEU A 50 3.44 -1.77 -3.51
CA LEU A 50 2.18 -2.19 -4.10
C LEU A 50 2.19 -2.08 -5.64
N GLU A 51 2.69 -0.99 -6.22
CA GLU A 51 2.81 -0.87 -7.68
C GLU A 51 3.62 -2.04 -8.27
N THR A 52 4.75 -2.35 -7.63
CA THR A 52 5.63 -3.44 -8.07
C THR A 52 4.96 -4.81 -7.93
N ILE A 53 4.34 -5.10 -6.78
CA ILE A 53 3.71 -6.39 -6.51
C ILE A 53 2.48 -6.58 -7.41
N LEU A 54 1.60 -5.59 -7.52
CA LEU A 54 0.39 -5.69 -8.35
C LEU A 54 0.73 -5.88 -9.82
N SER A 55 1.77 -5.20 -10.32
CA SER A 55 2.27 -5.44 -11.67
C SER A 55 2.76 -6.87 -11.87
N LYS A 56 3.52 -7.43 -10.91
CA LYS A 56 3.97 -8.85 -10.96
C LYS A 56 2.80 -9.84 -10.90
N GLU A 57 1.72 -9.49 -10.24
CA GLU A 57 0.48 -10.28 -10.18
C GLU A 57 -0.38 -10.17 -11.46
N GLY A 58 0.07 -9.39 -12.46
CA GLY A 58 -0.59 -9.26 -13.76
C GLY A 58 -1.64 -8.16 -13.83
N TYR A 59 -1.73 -7.29 -12.83
CA TYR A 59 -2.58 -6.11 -12.90
C TYR A 59 -1.89 -5.00 -13.72
N GLU A 60 -2.67 -4.26 -14.50
CA GLU A 60 -2.18 -3.04 -15.14
C GLU A 60 -1.93 -1.97 -14.09
N VAL A 61 -0.68 -1.49 -14.01
CA VAL A 61 -0.25 -0.48 -13.04
C VAL A 61 0.49 0.63 -13.77
N ALA A 62 0.05 1.87 -13.56
CA ALA A 62 0.78 3.05 -14.01
C ALA A 62 1.87 3.40 -12.98
N PHE A 63 3.09 2.92 -13.21
CA PHE A 63 4.22 3.17 -12.31
C PHE A 63 4.46 4.66 -12.07
N GLY A 64 4.69 5.02 -10.80
CA GLY A 64 4.91 6.39 -10.34
C GLY A 64 3.64 7.23 -10.18
N ALA A 65 2.48 6.75 -10.63
CA ALA A 65 1.22 7.46 -10.46
C ALA A 65 0.83 7.55 -8.98
N SER A 66 1.03 6.47 -8.21
CA SER A 66 0.73 6.47 -6.77
C SER A 66 1.60 7.45 -6.00
N LEU A 67 2.91 7.47 -6.28
CA LEU A 67 3.86 8.35 -5.61
C LEU A 67 3.60 9.82 -5.97
N SER A 68 3.33 10.11 -7.24
CA SER A 68 2.99 11.46 -7.69
C SER A 68 1.68 11.95 -7.06
N ALA A 69 0.68 11.07 -6.93
CA ALA A 69 -0.59 11.41 -6.27
C ALA A 69 -0.40 11.65 -4.78
N ALA A 70 0.35 10.79 -4.08
CA ALA A 70 0.65 10.96 -2.66
C ALA A 70 1.44 12.23 -2.39
N GLN A 71 2.46 12.54 -3.20
CA GLN A 71 3.25 13.76 -3.07
C GLN A 71 2.39 15.02 -3.25
N ARG A 72 1.48 15.03 -4.23
CA ARG A 72 0.53 16.14 -4.39
C ARG A 72 -0.39 16.29 -3.18
N ALA A 73 -0.98 15.18 -2.71
CA ALA A 73 -1.91 15.20 -1.58
C ALA A 73 -1.25 15.71 -0.30
N ILE A 74 0.00 15.34 -0.04
CA ILE A 74 0.80 15.84 1.08
C ILE A 74 1.07 17.33 0.90
N ALA A 75 1.52 17.76 -0.29
CA ALA A 75 1.88 19.15 -0.54
C ALA A 75 0.70 20.12 -0.39
N THR A 76 -0.53 19.68 -0.66
CA THR A 76 -1.74 20.50 -0.58
C THR A 76 -2.54 20.27 0.70
N PHE A 77 -2.03 19.50 1.67
CA PHE A 77 -2.79 19.19 2.89
C PHE A 77 -2.93 20.39 3.83
N ASP A 78 -1.98 21.33 3.76
CA ASP A 78 -1.93 22.55 4.59
C ASP A 78 -2.47 23.81 3.88
N ASP A 79 -3.03 23.67 2.66
CA ASP A 79 -3.73 24.73 1.91
C ASP A 79 -5.24 24.76 2.24
#